data_AF-A0A286DYE5-F1
#
_entry.id   AF-A0A286DYE5-F1
#
_cell.length_a   1.000
_cell.length_b   1.000
_cell.length_c   1.000
_cell.angle_alpha   90.00
_cell.angle_beta   90.00
_cell.angle_gamma   90.00
#
_symmetry.space_group_name_H-M   'P 1'
#
loop_
_entity.id
_entity.type
_entity.pdbx_description
1 polymer ?
#
loop_
_entity_poly.entity_id
_entity_poly.type
_entity_poly.pdbx_seq_one_letter_code
_entity_poly.pdbx_strand_id
1 'polypeptide(L)'
;MRRRRADVPFVKWRTAVFVQGCFWHACPQHLHAPVHNGEGWREKLEGNVRRDADTDAHLVRLAWVTWGSGSTRPSMRPGARWW
;
A
#
# COMPACT_ATOMS: atom_id res chain seq x y z
N MET A 1 10.22 -12.80 5.58
CA MET A 1 9.40 -11.57 5.36
C MET A 1 9.78 -10.54 6.42
N ARG A 2 10.13 -9.31 6.01
CA ARG A 2 10.45 -8.23 6.96
C ARG A 2 9.16 -7.78 7.67
N ARG A 3 9.25 -7.37 8.94
CA ARG A 3 8.09 -6.90 9.74
C ARG A 3 7.35 -5.77 8.99
N ARG A 4 6.03 -5.89 8.88
CA ARG A 4 5.11 -4.90 8.28
C ARG A 4 3.96 -4.66 9.24
N ARG A 5 3.43 -3.44 9.27
CA ARG A 5 2.31 -3.02 10.12
C ARG A 5 1.32 -2.25 9.25
N ALA A 6 0.04 -2.60 9.35
CA ALA A 6 -1.04 -1.78 8.81
C ALA A 6 -1.37 -0.66 9.79
N ASP A 7 -1.75 0.50 9.29
CA ASP A 7 -2.11 1.65 10.13
C ASP A 7 -3.44 1.42 10.83
N VAL A 8 -4.42 0.93 10.07
CA VAL A 8 -5.76 0.62 10.59
C VAL A 8 -6.18 -0.78 10.13
N PRO A 9 -6.09 -1.80 11.00
CA PRO A 9 -6.55 -3.15 10.69
C PRO A 9 -8.00 -3.38 11.17
N PHE A 10 -8.88 -3.78 10.24
CA PHE A 10 -10.21 -4.31 10.54
C PHE A 10 -10.19 -5.83 10.48
N VAL A 11 -9.78 -6.46 11.58
CA VAL A 11 -9.52 -7.92 11.63
C VAL A 11 -10.76 -8.76 11.31
N LYS A 12 -11.94 -8.37 11.82
CA LYS A 12 -13.23 -9.06 11.56
C LYS A 12 -13.54 -9.15 10.05
N TRP A 13 -13.18 -8.10 9.31
CA TRP A 13 -13.45 -7.97 7.88
C TRP A 13 -12.26 -8.38 7.01
N ARG A 14 -11.13 -8.74 7.63
CA ARG A 14 -9.84 -8.97 6.98
C ARG A 14 -9.44 -7.82 6.06
N THR A 15 -9.65 -6.59 6.52
CA THR A 15 -9.28 -5.39 5.75
C THR A 15 -8.11 -4.68 6.43
N ALA A 16 -7.07 -4.36 5.68
CA ALA A 16 -5.93 -3.57 6.12
C ALA A 16 -5.90 -2.25 5.35
N VAL A 17 -5.94 -1.14 6.07
CA VAL A 17 -5.83 0.21 5.49
C VAL A 17 -4.42 0.74 5.72
N PHE A 18 -3.84 1.30 4.66
CA PHE A 18 -2.51 1.91 4.67
C PHE A 18 -2.61 3.39 4.28
N VAL A 19 -2.06 4.26 5.13
CA VAL A 19 -2.00 5.71 4.89
C VAL A 19 -0.63 6.04 4.30
N GLN A 20 -0.54 5.89 2.98
CA GLN A 20 0.72 6.03 2.25
C GLN A 20 0.99 7.49 1.88
N GLY A 21 2.08 8.05 2.39
CA GLY A 21 2.53 9.40 2.01
C GLY A 21 3.03 9.45 0.56
N CYS A 22 2.55 10.42 -0.22
CA CYS A 22 2.84 10.51 -1.67
C CYS A 22 4.33 10.48 -2.02
N PHE A 23 5.18 11.18 -1.24
CA PHE A 23 6.62 11.20 -1.45
C PHE A 23 7.26 9.82 -1.26
N TRP A 24 6.99 9.15 -0.13
CA TRP A 24 7.65 7.90 0.25
C TRP A 24 7.27 6.72 -0.64
N HIS A 25 6.09 6.78 -1.25
CA HIS A 25 5.51 5.71 -2.06
C HIS A 25 5.44 6.07 -3.55
N ALA A 26 6.23 7.07 -3.96
CA ALA A 26 6.39 7.49 -5.35
C ALA A 26 5.07 7.68 -6.10
N CYS A 27 4.13 8.43 -5.50
CA CYS A 27 2.82 8.66 -6.12
C CYS A 27 3.01 9.32 -7.50
N PRO A 28 2.45 8.74 -8.58
CA PRO A 28 2.67 9.24 -9.94
C PRO A 28 2.11 10.66 -10.16
N GLN A 29 1.17 11.11 -9.32
CA GLN A 29 0.51 12.41 -9.46
C GLN A 29 1.21 13.54 -8.67
N HIS A 30 1.85 13.23 -7.53
CA HIS A 30 2.32 14.24 -6.57
C HIS A 30 3.80 14.08 -6.19
N LEU A 31 4.52 13.16 -6.81
CA LEU A 31 5.94 12.96 -6.49
C LEU A 31 6.75 14.16 -6.98
N HIS A 32 7.29 14.93 -6.03
CA HIS A 32 8.34 15.89 -6.29
C HIS A 32 9.70 15.19 -6.25
N ALA A 33 10.33 15.04 -7.41
CA ALA A 33 11.62 14.37 -7.52
C ALA A 33 12.71 15.17 -6.77
N PRO A 34 13.49 14.53 -5.89
CA PRO A 34 14.57 15.19 -5.17
C PRO A 34 15.72 15.55 -6.13
N VAL A 35 16.16 16.81 -6.06
CA VAL A 35 17.19 17.38 -6.95
C VAL A 35 18.59 16.89 -6.57
N HIS A 36 18.86 16.72 -5.27
CA HIS A 36 20.14 16.21 -4.76
C HIS A 36 20.06 14.73 -4.43
N ASN A 37 21.13 13.99 -4.72
CA ASN A 37 21.23 12.54 -4.53
C ASN A 37 20.10 11.77 -5.24
N GLY A 38 19.71 12.23 -6.42
CA GLY A 38 18.54 11.73 -7.15
C GLY A 38 18.56 10.22 -7.39
N GLU A 39 19.74 9.64 -7.70
CA GLU A 39 19.88 8.20 -7.89
C GLU A 39 19.58 7.41 -6.60
N GLY A 40 20.20 7.79 -5.49
CA GLY A 40 19.97 7.13 -4.20
C GLY A 40 18.53 7.26 -3.70
N TRP A 41 17.90 8.41 -3.97
CA TRP A 41 16.47 8.58 -3.70
C TRP A 41 15.60 7.73 -4.61
N ARG A 42 15.90 7.66 -5.91
CA ARG A 42 15.16 6.84 -6.86
C ARG A 42 15.20 5.38 -6.45
N GLU A 43 16.37 4.84 -6.14
CA GLU A 43 16.53 3.46 -5.66
C GLU A 43 15.73 3.21 -4.36
N LYS A 44 15.79 4.16 -3.42
CA LYS A 44 15.02 4.07 -2.17
C LYS A 44 13.52 4.04 -2.40
N LEU A 45 13.01 4.94 -3.25
CA LEU A 45 11.58 5.04 -3.54
C LEU A 45 11.09 3.81 -4.32
N GLU A 46 11.84 3.34 -5.30
CA GLU A 46 11.56 2.07 -6.00
C GLU A 46 11.53 0.89 -5.02
N GLY A 47 12.46 0.87 -4.05
CA GLY A 47 12.46 -0.11 -2.97
C GLY A 47 11.22 -0.05 -2.07
N ASN A 48 10.66 1.14 -1.83
CA ASN A 48 9.41 1.29 -1.09
C ASN A 48 8.21 0.79 -1.90
N VAL A 49 8.07 1.20 -3.17
CA VAL A 49 7.01 0.75 -4.07
C VAL A 49 6.98 -0.78 -4.18
N ARG A 50 8.16 -1.40 -4.37
CA ARG A 50 8.28 -2.86 -4.43
C ARG A 50 7.86 -3.52 -3.11
N ARG A 51 8.14 -2.88 -1.97
CA ARG A 51 7.71 -3.38 -0.65
C ARG A 51 6.20 -3.31 -0.48
N ASP A 52 5.55 -2.27 -0.98
CA ASP A 52 4.09 -2.14 -0.93
C ASP A 52 3.44 -3.22 -1.77
N ALA A 53 3.91 -3.40 -3.01
CA ALA A 53 3.40 -4.45 -3.91
C ALA A 53 3.55 -5.87 -3.30
N ASP A 54 4.68 -6.18 -2.65
CA ASP A 54 4.84 -7.46 -1.95
C ASP A 54 3.94 -7.57 -0.70
N THR A 55 3.63 -6.45 -0.04
CA THR A 55 2.69 -6.41 1.10
C THR A 55 1.28 -6.71 0.62
N ASP A 56 0.83 -6.06 -0.45
CA ASP A 56 -0.47 -6.28 -1.07
C ASP A 56 -0.61 -7.73 -1.54
N ALA A 57 0.38 -8.24 -2.28
CA ALA A 57 0.37 -9.61 -2.77
C ALA A 57 0.31 -10.63 -1.61
N HIS A 58 1.02 -10.37 -0.51
CA HIS A 58 0.99 -11.24 0.66
C HIS A 58 -0.38 -11.22 1.37
N LEU A 59 -0.97 -10.04 1.57
CA LEU A 59 -2.28 -9.91 2.21
C LEU A 59 -3.38 -10.53 1.36
N VAL A 60 -3.35 -10.34 0.04
CA VAL A 60 -4.26 -11.02 -0.90
C VAL A 60 -4.17 -12.54 -0.77
N ARG A 61 -2.96 -13.12 -0.71
CA ARG A 61 -2.77 -14.58 -0.49
C ARG A 61 -3.36 -15.08 0.82
N LEU A 62 -3.45 -14.23 1.84
CA LEU A 62 -4.08 -14.54 3.13
C LEU A 62 -5.59 -14.24 3.15
N ALA A 63 -6.18 -13.95 1.99
CA ALA A 63 -7.56 -13.50 1.85
C ALA A 63 -7.89 -12.24 2.67
N TRP A 64 -6.92 -11.31 2.74
CA TRP A 64 -7.13 -9.95 3.22
C TRP A 64 -7.33 -8.98 2.05
N VAL A 65 -8.14 -7.98 2.29
CA VAL A 65 -8.35 -6.82 1.42
C VAL A 65 -7.40 -5.72 1.86
N THR A 66 -6.69 -5.09 0.92
CA THR A 66 -5.88 -3.90 1.19
C THR A 66 -6.57 -2.66 0.63
N TRP A 67 -6.48 -1.54 1.34
CA TRP A 67 -7.06 -0.26 0.93
C TRP A 67 -5.98 0.84 0.97
N GLY A 68 -5.72 1.47 -0.19
CA GLY A 68 -4.59 2.38 -0.45
C GLY A 68 -4.40 2.68 -1.95
N SER A 69 -3.28 3.29 -2.34
CA SER A 69 -3.03 3.81 -3.72
C SER A 69 -3.02 2.78 -4.84
N GLY A 70 -2.89 1.48 -4.52
CA GLY A 70 -2.88 0.38 -5.47
C GLY A 70 -4.00 -0.64 -5.27
N SER A 71 -5.03 -0.35 -4.46
CA SER A 71 -6.05 -1.37 -4.19
C SER A 71 -6.84 -1.73 -5.45
N THR A 72 -6.70 -2.98 -5.88
CA THR A 72 -7.75 -3.62 -6.67
C THR A 72 -9.03 -3.48 -5.88
N ARG A 73 -10.02 -2.76 -6.44
CA ARG A 73 -11.34 -2.58 -5.83
C ARG A 73 -11.83 -3.97 -5.40
N PRO A 74 -11.96 -4.26 -4.10
CA PRO A 74 -12.40 -5.58 -3.68
C PRO A 74 -13.79 -5.81 -4.27
N SER A 75 -14.03 -6.96 -4.87
CA SER A 75 -15.40 -7.38 -5.13
C SER A 75 -16.11 -7.37 -3.77
N MET A 76 -17.07 -6.48 -3.58
CA MET A 76 -17.86 -6.43 -2.36
C MET A 76 -18.34 -7.85 -2.04
N ARG A 77 -18.08 -8.32 -0.81
CA ARG A 77 -18.81 -9.50 -0.33
C ARG A 77 -20.30 -9.16 -0.40
N PRO A 78 -21.16 -10.04 -0.94
CA PRO A 78 -22.59 -9.79 -0.96
C PRO A 78 -23.07 -9.44 0.46
N GLY A 79 -23.67 -8.26 0.63
CA GLY A 79 -24.18 -7.76 1.92
C GLY A 79 -23.25 -6.84 2.73
N ALA A 80 -22.05 -6.51 2.24
CA ALA A 80 -21.21 -5.49 2.89
C ALA A 80 -21.75 -4.08 2.61
N ARG A 81 -22.49 -3.50 3.56
CA ARG A 81 -22.81 -2.07 3.60
C ARG A 81 -21.68 -1.33 4.29
N TRP A 82 -21.06 -0.41 3.56
CA TRP A 82 -20.34 0.70 4.20
C TRP A 82 -21.43 1.70 4.55
N TRP A 83 -21.54 2.04 5.83
CA TRP A 83 -22.59 2.83 6.50
C TRP A 83 -24.02 2.27 6.48
#